data_AF-A0A2N3I1U6-F1
#
_entry.id   AF-A0A2N3I1U6-F1
#
_cell.length_a   1.000
_cell.length_b   1.000
_cell.length_c   1.000
_cell.angle_alpha   90.00
_cell.angle_beta   90.00
_cell.angle_gamma   90.00
#
_symmetry.space_group_name_H-M   'P 1'
#
loop_
_entity.id
_entity.type
_entity.pdbx_description
1 polymer ?
#
loop_
_entity_poly.entity_id
_entity_poly.type
_entity_poly.pdbx_seq_one_letter_code
_entity_poly.pdbx_strand_id
1 'polypeptide(L)'
;MPDIDLTAVYSITETNNAKMDQINIYREEALLTVWDGNFITSYVTTAYSDTSDELNYMVNVTAVEKKTVTDEAGIETIETLTHAYVVVADKATGVCSITITTTNADASTASSSVSGTLTTTEVYN
;
A
#
# COMPACT_ATOMS: atom_id res chain seq x y z
N MET A 1 -20.95 15.80 11.14
CA MET A 1 -19.54 15.76 10.74
C MET A 1 -19.54 15.87 9.24
N PRO A 2 -18.77 16.76 8.59
CA PRO A 2 -18.58 16.65 7.17
C PRO A 2 -17.79 15.35 6.92
N ASP A 3 -18.35 14.43 6.14
CA ASP A 3 -17.60 13.32 5.55
C ASP A 3 -16.51 13.97 4.70
N ILE A 4 -15.25 13.84 5.11
CA ILE A 4 -14.13 14.10 4.22
C ILE A 4 -14.17 12.95 3.22
N ASP A 5 -14.53 13.24 1.97
CA ASP A 5 -14.39 12.31 0.86
C ASP A 5 -12.90 12.07 0.65
N LEU A 6 -12.38 10.98 1.23
CA LEU A 6 -11.03 10.51 1.00
C LEU A 6 -10.87 10.13 -0.47
N THR A 7 -10.15 10.96 -1.23
CA THR A 7 -9.88 10.69 -2.64
C THR A 7 -8.50 10.05 -2.79
N ALA A 8 -8.47 8.80 -3.25
CA ALA A 8 -7.22 8.11 -3.50
C ALA A 8 -6.55 8.67 -4.76
N VAL A 9 -5.24 8.96 -4.66
CA VAL A 9 -4.43 9.39 -5.82
C VAL A 9 -4.24 8.21 -6.77
N TYR A 10 -4.05 7.01 -6.20
CA TYR A 10 -3.93 5.76 -6.92
C TYR A 10 -4.84 4.71 -6.29
N SER A 11 -5.60 4.01 -7.13
CA SER A 11 -6.42 2.86 -6.76
C SER A 11 -6.04 1.68 -7.64
N ILE A 12 -5.52 0.63 -7.03
CA ILE A 12 -5.23 -0.64 -7.68
C ILE A 12 -6.40 -1.56 -7.40
N THR A 13 -7.02 -2.11 -8.44
CA THR A 13 -8.12 -3.05 -8.35
C THR A 13 -7.85 -4.32 -9.15
N GLU A 14 -8.78 -5.27 -9.11
CA GLU A 14 -8.72 -6.52 -9.89
C GLU A 14 -7.41 -7.27 -9.69
N THR A 15 -6.91 -7.25 -8.46
CA THR A 15 -5.62 -7.88 -8.20
C THR A 15 -5.73 -9.39 -8.34
N ASN A 16 -4.61 -10.03 -8.68
CA ASN A 16 -4.51 -11.49 -8.69
C ASN A 16 -4.36 -12.10 -7.29
N ASN A 17 -4.62 -11.34 -6.23
CA ASN A 17 -4.44 -11.75 -4.84
C ASN A 17 -5.71 -11.48 -4.03
N ALA A 18 -6.41 -12.56 -3.67
CA ALA A 18 -7.67 -12.52 -2.91
C ALA A 18 -7.57 -11.87 -1.51
N LYS A 19 -6.36 -11.61 -1.02
CA LYS A 19 -6.11 -10.90 0.25
C LYS A 19 -5.77 -9.42 0.06
N MET A 20 -5.74 -8.96 -1.18
CA MET A 20 -5.35 -7.61 -1.58
C MET A 20 -6.17 -7.16 -2.79
N ASP A 21 -7.48 -7.41 -2.79
CA ASP A 21 -8.40 -7.17 -3.90
C ASP A 21 -8.37 -5.71 -4.40
N GLN A 22 -8.14 -4.77 -3.46
CA GLN A 22 -7.96 -3.36 -3.77
C GLN A 22 -6.90 -2.71 -2.87
N ILE A 23 -6.05 -1.86 -3.44
CA ILE A 23 -5.07 -1.05 -2.72
C ILE A 23 -5.25 0.41 -3.09
N ASN A 24 -5.55 1.26 -2.11
CA ASN A 24 -5.72 2.70 -2.32
C ASN A 24 -4.61 3.46 -1.61
N ILE A 25 -4.05 4.45 -2.30
CA ILE A 25 -2.98 5.31 -1.81
C ILE A 25 -3.52 6.74 -1.70
N TYR A 26 -3.55 7.26 -0.47
CA TYR A 26 -3.99 8.61 -0.15
C TYR A 26 -2.77 9.42 0.29
N ARG A 27 -2.24 10.23 -0.62
CA ARG A 27 -1.00 11.00 -0.39
C ARG A 27 -1.19 12.08 0.68
N GLU A 28 -2.30 12.81 0.64
CA GLU A 28 -2.55 13.96 1.51
C GLU A 28 -2.75 13.55 2.98
N GLU A 29 -3.35 12.38 3.18
CA GLU A 29 -3.65 11.82 4.51
C GLU A 29 -2.56 10.88 5.03
N ALA A 30 -1.45 10.74 4.29
CA ALA A 30 -0.38 9.79 4.60
C ALA A 30 -0.94 8.39 4.94
N LEU A 31 -1.82 7.88 4.08
CA LEU A 31 -2.60 6.66 4.33
C LEU A 31 -2.54 5.71 3.14
N LEU A 32 -2.42 4.42 3.43
CA LEU A 32 -2.57 3.33 2.46
C LEU A 32 -3.60 2.35 3.01
N THR A 33 -4.58 1.97 2.20
CA THR A 33 -5.58 0.96 2.58
C THR A 33 -5.51 -0.24 1.67
N VAL A 34 -5.58 -1.44 2.24
CA VAL A 34 -5.63 -2.72 1.54
C VAL A 34 -6.94 -3.41 1.89
N TRP A 35 -7.67 -3.83 0.86
CA TRP A 35 -8.94 -4.54 0.98
C TRP A 35 -8.73 -6.03 0.71
N ASP A 36 -9.32 -6.89 1.52
CA ASP A 36 -9.33 -8.36 1.35
C ASP A 36 -10.75 -8.91 1.11
N GLY A 37 -11.53 -8.15 0.33
CA GLY A 37 -12.93 -8.43 0.03
C GLY A 37 -13.89 -7.92 1.09
N ASN A 38 -13.67 -8.27 2.38
CA ASN A 38 -14.57 -7.89 3.48
C ASN A 38 -13.93 -7.02 4.56
N PHE A 39 -12.61 -7.02 4.67
CA PHE A 39 -11.88 -6.22 5.65
C PHE A 39 -11.00 -5.19 4.95
N ILE A 40 -10.84 -4.06 5.63
CA ILE A 40 -9.97 -2.97 5.20
C ILE A 40 -8.88 -2.86 6.25
N THR A 41 -7.64 -3.09 5.84
CA THR A 41 -6.48 -2.80 6.66
C THR A 41 -5.91 -1.45 6.25
N SER A 42 -5.68 -0.58 7.23
CA SER A 42 -5.17 0.77 7.02
C SER A 42 -3.79 0.91 7.62
N TYR A 43 -2.87 1.50 6.86
CA TYR A 43 -1.48 1.71 7.25
C TYR A 43 -1.11 3.18 7.13
N VAL A 44 -0.35 3.67 8.12
CA VAL A 44 0.23 5.02 8.04
C VAL A 44 1.42 4.96 7.09
N THR A 45 1.43 5.84 6.09
CA THR A 45 2.55 5.97 5.16
C THR A 45 3.56 6.98 5.69
N THR A 46 4.84 6.63 5.57
CA THR A 46 5.97 7.45 6.07
C THR A 46 6.80 8.02 4.93
N ALA A 47 6.72 7.41 3.75
CA ALA A 47 7.35 7.91 2.55
C ALA A 47 6.45 7.65 1.33
N TYR A 48 6.43 8.62 0.44
CA TYR A 48 5.78 8.53 -0.86
C TYR A 48 6.72 9.14 -1.90
N SER A 49 6.94 8.43 -3.00
CA SER A 49 7.71 8.93 -4.13
C SER A 49 7.02 8.50 -5.41
N ASP A 50 6.87 9.45 -6.32
CA ASP A 50 6.34 9.21 -7.65
C ASP A 50 7.40 9.66 -8.66
N THR A 51 7.97 8.67 -9.35
CA THR A 51 8.99 8.87 -10.38
C THR A 51 8.46 8.49 -11.75
N SER A 52 7.14 8.52 -11.93
CA SER A 52 6.47 8.15 -13.18
C SER A 52 7.06 8.92 -14.37
N ASP A 53 7.16 8.22 -15.51
CA ASP A 53 7.65 8.79 -16.77
C ASP A 53 6.51 8.95 -17.78
N GLU A 54 6.83 9.16 -19.05
CA GLU A 54 5.82 9.35 -20.10
C GLU A 54 4.97 8.11 -20.38
N LEU A 55 5.51 6.91 -20.15
CA LEU A 55 4.91 5.63 -20.52
C LEU A 55 4.38 4.85 -19.32
N ASN A 56 5.01 5.01 -18.15
CA ASN A 56 4.76 4.19 -16.99
C ASN A 56 4.50 5.04 -15.74
N TYR A 57 3.56 4.57 -14.93
CA TYR A 57 3.50 4.95 -13.53
C TYR A 57 4.59 4.20 -12.74
N MET A 58 5.32 4.91 -11.90
CA MET A 58 6.31 4.36 -10.98
C MET A 58 6.14 4.99 -9.61
N VAL A 59 5.34 4.35 -8.76
CA VAL A 59 4.94 4.87 -7.46
C VAL A 59 5.55 4.00 -6.36
N ASN A 60 6.22 4.63 -5.41
CA ASN A 60 6.80 3.98 -4.25
C ASN A 60 6.14 4.52 -2.99
N VAL A 61 5.65 3.63 -2.14
CA VAL A 61 5.02 3.97 -0.87
C VAL A 61 5.62 3.12 0.22
N THR A 62 6.04 3.75 1.32
CA THR A 62 6.44 3.04 2.53
C THR A 62 5.36 3.22 3.58
N ALA A 63 4.87 2.12 4.11
CA ALA A 63 3.84 2.07 5.14
C ALA A 63 4.36 1.35 6.37
N VAL A 64 3.84 1.70 7.54
CA VAL A 64 4.26 1.14 8.83
C VAL A 64 3.08 0.48 9.52
N GLU A 65 3.31 -0.73 10.01
CA GLU A 65 2.39 -1.49 10.86
C GLU A 65 3.00 -1.62 12.26
N LYS A 66 2.20 -1.35 13.29
CA LYS A 66 2.57 -1.64 14.68
C LYS A 66 1.84 -2.90 15.12
N LYS A 67 2.61 -3.89 15.55
CA LYS A 67 2.09 -5.18 16.00
C LYS A 67 2.50 -5.41 17.44
N THR A 68 1.54 -5.73 18.28
CA THR A 68 1.83 -6.23 19.63
C THR A 68 2.26 -7.69 19.53
N VAL A 69 3.41 -8.00 20.11
CA VAL A 69 3.94 -9.35 20.20
C VAL A 69 4.05 -9.70 21.68
N THR A 70 3.61 -10.89 22.05
CA THR A 70 3.69 -11.39 23.41
C THR A 70 4.74 -12.49 23.44
N ASP A 71 5.74 -12.37 24.31
CA ASP A 71 6.75 -13.40 24.49
C ASP A 71 6.23 -14.58 25.34
N GLU A 72 7.06 -15.62 25.49
CA GLU A 72 6.71 -16.82 26.29
C GLU A 72 6.48 -16.51 27.77
N ALA A 73 6.97 -15.37 28.27
CA ALA A 73 6.77 -14.90 29.64
C ALA A 73 5.50 -14.03 29.79
N GLY A 74 4.75 -13.79 28.71
CA GLY A 74 3.56 -12.96 28.71
C GLY A 74 3.83 -11.45 28.66
N ILE A 75 5.06 -11.03 28.35
CA ILE A 75 5.41 -9.62 28.20
C ILE A 75 5.05 -9.15 26.80
N GLU A 76 4.27 -8.08 26.73
CA GLU A 76 3.90 -7.45 25.47
C GLU A 76 4.95 -6.42 25.05
N THR A 77 5.43 -6.54 23.82
CA THR A 77 6.28 -5.56 23.14
C THR A 77 5.58 -5.07 21.87
N ILE A 78 5.84 -3.81 21.50
CA ILE A 78 5.36 -3.26 20.24
C ILE A 78 6.48 -3.41 19.22
N GLU A 79 6.26 -4.27 18.24
CA GLU A 79 7.11 -4.38 17.07
C GLU A 79 6.60 -3.46 15.97
N THR A 80 7.53 -2.91 15.20
CA THR A 80 7.22 -2.06 14.05
C THR A 80 7.65 -2.80 12.80
N LEU A 81 6.70 -3.07 11.91
CA LEU A 81 6.94 -3.63 10.59
C LEU A 81 6.87 -2.51 9.56
N THR A 82 7.72 -2.61 8.54
CA THR A 82 7.74 -1.64 7.43
C THR A 82 7.40 -2.36 6.13
N HIS A 83 6.40 -1.88 5.41
CA HIS A 83 5.99 -2.38 4.11
C HIS A 83 6.34 -1.37 3.03
N ALA A 84 7.26 -1.74 2.13
CA ALA A 84 7.58 -0.95 0.95
C ALA A 84 6.81 -1.49 -0.26
N TYR A 85 5.92 -0.68 -0.81
CA TYR A 85 5.13 -0.95 -2.01
C TYR A 85 5.79 -0.22 -3.18
N VAL A 86 6.19 -0.98 -4.21
CA VAL A 86 6.69 -0.47 -5.48
C VAL A 86 5.68 -0.84 -6.55
N VAL A 87 4.96 0.14 -7.06
CA VAL A 87 3.90 0.00 -8.08
C VAL A 87 4.46 0.46 -9.41
N VAL A 88 4.42 -0.41 -10.40
CA VAL A 88 4.76 -0.10 -11.79
C VAL A 88 3.55 -0.42 -12.65
N ALA A 89 3.05 0.54 -13.42
CA ALA A 89 1.91 0.33 -14.30
C ALA A 89 2.10 1.00 -15.66
N ASP A 90 1.62 0.36 -16.71
CA ASP A 90 1.58 0.96 -18.04
C ASP A 90 0.45 2.00 -18.11
N LYS A 91 0.74 3.23 -18.56
CA LYS A 91 -0.24 4.32 -18.59
C LYS A 91 -1.35 4.12 -19.63
N ALA A 92 -1.09 3.36 -20.69
CA ALA A 92 -2.05 3.16 -21.76
C ALA A 92 -3.08 2.08 -21.41
N THR A 93 -2.68 1.07 -20.66
CA THR A 93 -3.49 -0.11 -20.32
C THR A 93 -3.91 -0.16 -18.86
N GLY A 94 -3.22 0.55 -17.97
CA GLY A 94 -3.42 0.49 -16.52
C GLY A 94 -2.90 -0.80 -15.87
N VAL A 95 -2.42 -1.78 -16.65
CA VAL A 95 -1.92 -3.05 -16.11
C VAL A 95 -0.70 -2.77 -15.23
N CYS A 96 -0.76 -3.23 -13.98
CA CYS A 96 0.27 -2.96 -12.99
C CYS A 96 0.84 -4.21 -12.33
N SER A 97 2.09 -4.09 -11.91
CA SER A 97 2.79 -5.01 -11.01
C SER A 97 3.19 -4.26 -9.75
N ILE A 98 3.01 -4.91 -8.61
CA ILE A 98 3.25 -4.36 -7.29
C ILE A 98 4.20 -5.29 -6.59
N THR A 99 5.35 -4.77 -6.18
CA THR A 99 6.27 -5.48 -5.31
C THR A 99 6.13 -4.94 -3.89
N ILE A 100 5.83 -5.83 -2.95
CA ILE A 100 5.65 -5.51 -1.54
C ILE A 100 6.81 -6.16 -0.79
N THR A 101 7.66 -5.36 -0.16
CA THR A 101 8.74 -5.83 0.70
C THR A 101 8.41 -5.48 2.14
N THR A 102 8.23 -6.50 2.96
CA THR A 102 8.00 -6.35 4.40
C THR A 102 9.32 -6.55 5.13
N THR A 103 9.67 -5.59 5.97
CA THR A 103 10.83 -5.65 6.88
C THR A 103 10.30 -5.79 8.31
N ASN A 104 10.66 -6.88 8.97
CA ASN A 104 10.29 -7.15 10.36
C ASN A 104 11.22 -6.40 11.33
N ALA A 105 10.87 -6.40 12.63
CA ALA A 105 11.66 -5.72 13.66
C ALA A 105 13.09 -6.26 13.82
N ASP A 106 13.32 -7.54 13.48
CA ASP A 106 14.64 -8.18 13.45
C ASP A 106 15.45 -7.89 12.17
N ALA A 107 14.96 -6.97 11.33
CA ALA A 107 15.50 -6.62 10.01
C ALA A 107 15.44 -7.74 8.96
N SER A 108 14.79 -8.87 9.26
CA SER A 108 14.48 -9.87 8.23
C SER A 108 13.49 -9.28 7.21
N THR A 109 13.65 -9.68 5.95
CA THR A 109 12.80 -9.18 4.85
C THR A 109 12.10 -10.31 4.14
N ALA A 110 10.86 -10.05 3.72
CA ALA A 110 10.08 -10.93 2.86
C ALA A 110 9.48 -10.09 1.73
N SER A 111 9.51 -10.61 0.50
CA SER A 111 8.94 -9.93 -0.67
C SER A 111 7.84 -10.76 -1.30
N SER A 112 6.79 -10.07 -1.76
CA SER A 112 5.69 -10.66 -2.53
C SER A 112 5.34 -9.76 -3.71
N SER A 113 4.89 -10.36 -4.81
CA SER A 113 4.44 -9.62 -5.99
C SER A 113 2.96 -9.86 -6.24
N VAL A 114 2.24 -8.80 -6.58
CA VAL A 114 0.82 -8.78 -6.92
C VAL A 114 0.66 -8.06 -8.26
N SER A 115 -0.18 -8.57 -9.15
CA SER A 115 -0.57 -7.84 -10.37
C SER A 115 -2.00 -7.35 -10.24
N GLY A 116 -2.34 -6.27 -10.92
CA GLY A 116 -3.70 -5.73 -10.96
C GLY A 116 -3.85 -4.65 -12.02
N THR A 117 -4.87 -3.81 -11.86
CA THR A 117 -5.14 -2.65 -12.72
C THR A 117 -5.05 -1.38 -11.88
N LEU A 118 -4.12 -0.49 -12.23
CA LEU A 118 -3.96 0.82 -11.63
C LEU A 118 -4.89 1.82 -12.31
N THR A 119 -5.72 2.45 -11.50
CA THR A 119 -6.56 3.58 -11.89
C THR A 119 -6.13 4.82 -11.11
N THR A 120 -6.05 5.94 -11.82
CA THR A 120 -5.80 7.26 -11.23
C THR A 120 -7.12 7.99 -11.11
N THR A 121 -7.43 8.51 -9.92
CA THR A 121 -8.49 9.49 -9.79
C THR A 121 -7.84 10.85 -10.04
N GLU A 122 -7.96 11.40 -11.25
CA GLU A 122 -7.43 12.74 -11.54
C GLU A 122 -8.12 13.75 -10.61
N VAL A 123 -7.35 14.37 -9.71
CA VAL A 123 -7.77 15.59 -9.03
C VAL A 123 -7.61 16.71 -10.05
N TYR A 124 -8.68 17.05 -10.77
CA TYR A 124 -8.78 18.31 -11.48
C TYR A 124 -8.81 19.43 -10.43
N ASN A 125 -7.64 20.01 -10.14
CA ASN A 125 -7.52 21.30 -9.45
C ASN A 125 -7.54 22.44 -10.47
#